data_AF-A0A0Z8P9V2-F1
#
_entry.id   AF-A0A0Z8P9V2-F1
#
_cell.length_a   1.000
_cell.length_b   1.000
_cell.length_c   1.000
_cell.angle_alpha   90.00
_cell.angle_beta   90.00
_cell.angle_gamma   90.00
#
_symmetry.space_group_name_H-M   'P 1'
#
loop_
_entity.id
_entity.type
_entity.pdbx_description
1 polymer ?
#
loop_
_entity_poly.entity_id
_entity_poly.type
_entity_poly.pdbx_seq_one_letter_code
_entity_poly.pdbx_strand_id
1 'polypeptide(L)'
;MDAKNKIAKDLATVEAAIDANSNLSDGEKEVAKLAAQAKAAEAVANIEKATTPEAVQTLEDAAVKDLANIEIKAAYDDAVKAIEAADNLSTAAKTKALDDLKKARQAAEEAIKTASTADEVAKGALDGLKSIAKVEATAAADDAKAAIAQNSNLTDAEKKVYTDAIDKALKDTETKIDAATDADTVDAETVLAQKDIAKQEVAAATADAVKGIEANTNLTDAEKDEYKATVTKAAETAEQAITDATTAADIQSKTFDATQDVAKEEVKADAADAIAGIKANDNLSDTAKEEAIAAIEEARDTTLENI
;
A
#
# COMPACT_ATOMS: atom_id res chain seq x y z
N MET A 1 16.81 -32.79 -18.26
CA MET A 1 15.43 -32.66 -18.76
C MET A 1 15.52 -32.19 -20.21
N ASP A 2 14.50 -32.42 -21.03
CA ASP A 2 14.42 -31.82 -22.37
C ASP A 2 14.29 -30.29 -22.25
N ALA A 3 15.09 -29.51 -23.00
CA ALA A 3 15.15 -28.04 -22.89
C ALA A 3 13.76 -27.39 -23.07
N LYS A 4 12.94 -27.93 -23.97
CA LYS A 4 11.58 -27.43 -24.21
C LYS A 4 10.67 -27.65 -23.00
N ASN A 5 10.78 -28.80 -22.34
CA ASN A 5 10.04 -29.06 -21.09
C ASN A 5 10.47 -28.13 -19.95
N LYS A 6 11.75 -27.76 -19.88
CA LYS A 6 12.23 -26.79 -18.88
C LYS A 6 11.68 -25.39 -19.15
N ILE A 7 11.75 -24.90 -20.39
CA ILE A 7 11.17 -23.60 -20.79
C ILE A 7 9.67 -23.55 -20.48
N ALA A 8 8.93 -24.63 -20.77
CA ALA A 8 7.50 -24.70 -20.47
C ALA A 8 7.21 -24.61 -18.95
N LYS A 9 8.06 -25.22 -18.12
CA LYS A 9 7.94 -25.12 -16.65
C LYS A 9 8.24 -23.71 -16.16
N ASP A 10 9.32 -23.10 -16.64
CA ASP A 10 9.71 -21.74 -16.25
C ASP A 10 8.65 -20.72 -16.68
N LEU A 11 8.07 -20.90 -17.88
CA LEU A 11 6.95 -20.08 -18.35
C LEU A 11 5.75 -20.17 -17.39
N ALA A 12 5.35 -21.39 -16.99
CA ALA A 12 4.22 -21.56 -16.07
C ALA A 12 4.47 -20.91 -14.70
N THR A 13 5.71 -20.96 -14.19
CA THR A 13 6.10 -20.24 -12.97
C THR A 13 5.97 -18.74 -13.15
N VAL A 14 6.46 -18.19 -14.26
CA VAL A 14 6.38 -16.75 -14.55
C VAL A 14 4.93 -16.29 -14.74
N GLU A 15 4.09 -17.08 -15.40
CA GLU A 15 2.66 -16.76 -15.52
C GLU A 15 1.96 -16.73 -14.16
N ALA A 16 2.27 -17.67 -13.26
CA ALA A 16 1.74 -17.66 -11.90
C ALA A 16 2.19 -16.43 -11.10
N ALA A 17 3.48 -16.07 -11.18
CA ALA A 17 4.01 -14.87 -10.55
C ALA A 17 3.37 -13.58 -11.11
N ILE A 18 3.16 -13.51 -12.44
CA ILE A 18 2.42 -12.39 -13.07
C ILE A 18 0.98 -12.32 -12.54
N ASP A 19 0.32 -13.47 -12.38
CA ASP A 19 -1.05 -13.51 -11.86
C ASP A 19 -1.13 -13.11 -10.38
N ALA A 20 -0.07 -13.33 -9.60
CA ALA A 20 0.02 -12.93 -8.19
C ALA A 20 0.08 -11.41 -8.00
N ASN A 21 0.72 -10.67 -8.90
CA ASN A 21 0.89 -9.21 -8.83
C ASN A 21 -0.46 -8.50 -8.58
N SER A 22 -0.64 -7.97 -7.37
CA SER A 22 -1.95 -7.56 -6.88
C SER A 22 -2.50 -6.26 -7.50
N ASN A 23 -1.62 -5.38 -7.97
CA ASN A 23 -1.94 -4.05 -8.48
C ASN A 23 -2.06 -4.00 -10.02
N LEU A 24 -1.58 -5.03 -10.73
CA LEU A 24 -1.82 -5.17 -12.16
C LEU A 24 -3.28 -5.54 -12.46
N SER A 25 -3.86 -4.88 -13.45
CA SER A 25 -5.16 -5.27 -13.99
C SER A 25 -5.06 -6.57 -14.80
N ASP A 26 -6.19 -7.26 -14.99
CA ASP A 26 -6.26 -8.45 -15.84
C ASP A 26 -5.69 -8.22 -17.25
N GLY A 27 -5.91 -7.03 -17.81
CA GLY A 27 -5.39 -6.65 -19.12
C GLY A 27 -3.85 -6.52 -19.14
N GLU A 28 -3.26 -5.94 -18.08
CA GLU A 28 -1.80 -5.82 -17.97
C GLU A 28 -1.14 -7.16 -17.69
N LYS A 29 -1.76 -7.99 -16.83
CA LYS A 29 -1.34 -9.38 -16.61
C LYS A 29 -1.34 -10.15 -17.91
N GLU A 30 -2.40 -10.05 -18.70
CA GLU A 30 -2.49 -10.72 -20.00
C GLU A 30 -1.40 -10.23 -20.98
N VAL A 31 -1.15 -8.92 -21.05
CA VAL A 31 -0.06 -8.37 -21.88
C VAL A 31 1.31 -8.94 -21.47
N ALA A 32 1.59 -9.03 -20.16
CA ALA A 32 2.83 -9.59 -19.66
C ALA A 32 2.94 -11.11 -19.95
N LYS A 33 1.85 -11.87 -19.76
CA LYS A 33 1.82 -13.31 -20.08
C LYS A 33 2.03 -13.57 -21.57
N LEU A 34 1.38 -12.81 -22.44
CA LEU A 34 1.58 -12.91 -23.89
C LEU A 34 3.03 -12.62 -24.30
N ALA A 35 3.70 -11.67 -23.64
CA ALA A 35 5.12 -11.42 -23.86
C ALA A 35 5.99 -12.61 -23.44
N ALA A 36 5.71 -13.23 -22.29
CA ALA A 36 6.40 -14.42 -21.81
C ALA A 36 6.20 -15.62 -22.76
N GLN A 37 4.96 -15.87 -23.18
CA GLN A 37 4.59 -16.93 -24.12
C GLN A 37 5.30 -16.73 -25.48
N ALA A 38 5.36 -15.50 -25.98
CA ALA A 38 6.05 -15.20 -27.24
C ALA A 38 7.56 -15.54 -27.16
N LYS A 39 8.21 -15.19 -26.04
CA LYS A 39 9.63 -15.51 -25.81
C LYS A 39 9.88 -17.01 -25.67
N ALA A 40 9.03 -17.70 -24.93
CA ALA A 40 9.11 -19.16 -24.81
C ALA A 40 8.93 -19.85 -26.17
N ALA A 41 7.94 -19.42 -26.97
CA ALA A 41 7.69 -19.97 -28.31
C ALA A 41 8.86 -19.73 -29.28
N GLU A 42 9.44 -18.52 -29.26
CA GLU A 42 10.63 -18.19 -30.06
C GLU A 42 11.81 -19.11 -29.70
N ALA A 43 12.08 -19.29 -28.40
CA ALA A 43 13.15 -20.16 -27.92
C ALA A 43 12.93 -21.61 -28.36
N VAL A 44 11.72 -22.15 -28.21
CA VAL A 44 11.36 -23.50 -28.64
C VAL A 44 11.59 -23.68 -30.14
N ALA A 45 11.14 -22.74 -30.98
CA ALA A 45 11.33 -22.81 -32.42
C ALA A 45 12.81 -22.75 -32.84
N ASN A 46 13.65 -22.05 -32.07
CA ASN A 46 15.09 -21.99 -32.31
C ASN A 46 15.79 -23.27 -31.84
N ILE A 47 15.38 -23.86 -30.71
CA ILE A 47 15.90 -25.13 -30.19
C ILE A 47 15.63 -26.27 -31.19
N GLU A 48 14.46 -26.29 -31.84
CA GLU A 48 14.14 -27.30 -32.86
C GLU A 48 15.04 -27.26 -34.09
N LYS A 49 15.63 -26.09 -34.39
CA LYS A 49 16.58 -25.90 -35.49
C LYS A 49 18.03 -26.16 -35.07
N ALA A 50 18.31 -26.22 -33.77
CA ALA A 50 19.66 -26.41 -33.25
C ALA A 50 20.14 -27.84 -33.53
N THR A 51 21.36 -27.96 -34.06
CA THR A 51 21.93 -29.26 -34.46
C THR A 51 22.93 -29.81 -33.46
N THR A 52 23.26 -29.06 -32.40
CA THR A 52 24.21 -29.48 -31.37
C THR A 52 23.67 -29.23 -29.96
N PRO A 53 24.06 -30.04 -28.98
CA PRO A 53 23.67 -29.83 -27.57
C PRO A 53 24.09 -28.46 -27.02
N GLU A 54 25.25 -27.95 -27.42
CA GLU A 54 25.76 -26.65 -26.95
C GLU A 54 24.90 -25.49 -27.46
N ALA A 55 24.41 -25.59 -28.70
CA ALA A 55 23.49 -24.61 -29.27
C ALA A 55 22.12 -24.66 -28.57
N VAL A 56 21.63 -25.86 -28.24
CA VAL A 56 20.41 -26.03 -27.44
C VAL A 56 20.56 -25.39 -26.05
N GLN A 57 21.67 -25.66 -25.36
CA GLN A 57 21.92 -25.09 -24.02
C GLN A 57 21.97 -23.56 -24.06
N THR A 58 22.67 -22.97 -25.04
CA THR A 58 22.76 -21.51 -25.19
C THR A 58 21.39 -20.86 -25.38
N LEU A 59 20.51 -21.50 -26.16
CA LEU A 59 19.15 -21.02 -26.40
C LEU A 59 18.26 -21.18 -25.16
N GLU A 60 18.42 -22.29 -24.43
CA GLU A 60 17.74 -22.50 -23.15
C GLU A 60 18.13 -21.43 -22.13
N ASP A 61 19.43 -21.19 -21.93
CA ASP A 61 19.93 -20.19 -20.98
C ASP A 61 19.42 -18.78 -21.32
N ALA A 62 19.37 -18.43 -22.60
CA ALA A 62 18.80 -17.17 -23.06
C ALA A 62 17.29 -17.07 -22.76
N ALA A 63 16.54 -18.14 -22.99
CA ALA A 63 15.09 -18.18 -22.72
C ALA A 63 14.79 -18.03 -21.22
N VAL A 64 15.56 -18.68 -20.36
CA VAL A 64 15.42 -18.57 -18.89
C VAL A 64 15.65 -17.13 -18.43
N LYS A 65 16.66 -16.44 -18.98
CA LYS A 65 16.92 -15.02 -18.68
C LYS A 65 15.82 -14.10 -19.20
N ASP A 66 15.31 -14.34 -20.40
CA ASP A 66 14.23 -13.55 -20.98
C ASP A 66 12.95 -13.67 -20.13
N LEU A 67 12.59 -14.88 -19.70
CA LEU A 67 11.44 -15.12 -18.83
C LEU A 67 11.59 -14.44 -17.46
N ALA A 68 12.76 -14.58 -16.81
CA ALA A 68 13.05 -13.94 -15.54
C ALA A 68 12.96 -12.39 -15.61
N ASN A 69 13.42 -11.78 -16.71
CA ASN A 69 13.31 -10.33 -16.89
C ASN A 69 11.85 -9.87 -17.08
N ILE A 70 10.98 -10.71 -17.67
CA ILE A 70 9.55 -10.39 -17.82
C ILE A 70 8.86 -10.42 -16.45
N GLU A 71 9.18 -11.40 -15.60
CA GLU A 71 8.70 -11.46 -14.22
C GLU A 71 9.11 -10.22 -13.41
N ILE A 72 10.40 -9.85 -13.48
CA ILE A 72 10.93 -8.62 -12.85
C ILE A 72 10.22 -7.37 -13.35
N LYS A 73 9.93 -7.28 -14.65
CA LYS A 73 9.22 -6.15 -15.23
C LYS A 73 7.77 -6.07 -14.71
N ALA A 74 7.07 -7.19 -14.62
CA ALA A 74 5.71 -7.23 -14.10
C ALA A 74 5.66 -6.75 -12.64
N ALA A 75 6.55 -7.25 -11.78
CA ALA A 75 6.66 -6.80 -10.40
C ALA A 75 7.06 -5.33 -10.26
N TYR A 76 7.92 -4.82 -11.15
CA TYR A 76 8.21 -3.39 -11.21
C TYR A 76 6.98 -2.56 -11.56
N ASP A 77 6.23 -2.94 -12.60
CA ASP A 77 5.03 -2.21 -13.03
C ASP A 77 3.94 -2.26 -11.94
N ASP A 78 3.84 -3.38 -11.22
CA ASP A 78 2.95 -3.55 -10.07
C ASP A 78 3.28 -2.57 -8.93
N ALA A 79 4.54 -2.58 -8.48
CA ALA A 79 5.02 -1.69 -7.42
C ALA A 79 4.95 -0.21 -7.81
N VAL A 80 5.11 0.14 -9.09
CA VAL A 80 4.88 1.52 -9.58
C VAL A 80 3.47 1.97 -9.25
N LYS A 81 2.45 1.14 -9.49
CA LYS A 81 1.06 1.51 -9.22
C LYS A 81 0.78 1.68 -7.73
N ALA A 82 1.34 0.81 -6.90
CA ALA A 82 1.23 0.95 -5.44
C ALA A 82 1.84 2.28 -4.96
N ILE A 83 3.03 2.64 -5.45
CA ILE A 83 3.69 3.91 -5.11
C ILE A 83 2.92 5.12 -5.67
N GLU A 84 2.32 4.99 -6.85
CA GLU A 84 1.51 6.06 -7.43
C GLU A 84 0.24 6.32 -6.62
N ALA A 85 -0.38 5.27 -6.06
CA ALA A 85 -1.54 5.37 -5.18
C ALA A 85 -1.21 5.94 -3.78
N ALA A 86 0.05 6.03 -3.37
CA ALA A 86 0.45 6.62 -2.09
C ALA A 86 0.30 8.16 -2.11
N ASP A 87 -0.87 8.68 -1.75
CA ASP A 87 -1.23 10.09 -1.92
C ASP A 87 -0.72 11.05 -0.84
N ASN A 88 -0.34 10.54 0.33
CA ASN A 88 0.24 11.36 1.41
C ASN A 88 1.74 11.65 1.16
N LEU A 89 2.40 10.85 0.31
CA LEU A 89 3.76 11.13 -0.12
C LEU A 89 3.86 12.46 -0.87
N SER A 90 4.78 13.31 -0.40
CA SER A 90 5.18 14.49 -1.19
C SER A 90 5.68 14.07 -2.58
N THR A 91 5.56 14.95 -3.57
CA THR A 91 6.09 14.71 -4.93
C THR A 91 7.56 14.29 -4.92
N ALA A 92 8.38 14.90 -4.05
CA ALA A 92 9.79 14.57 -3.91
C ALA A 92 10.01 13.15 -3.34
N ALA A 93 9.22 12.76 -2.34
CA ALA A 93 9.28 11.43 -1.75
C ALA A 93 8.81 10.35 -2.74
N LYS A 94 7.69 10.59 -3.43
CA LYS A 94 7.16 9.70 -4.49
C LYS A 94 8.18 9.51 -5.63
N THR A 95 8.80 10.61 -6.07
CA THR A 95 9.88 10.55 -7.09
C THR A 95 11.06 9.70 -6.60
N LYS A 96 11.50 9.90 -5.35
CA LYS A 96 12.60 9.13 -4.77
C LYS A 96 12.27 7.63 -4.68
N ALA A 97 11.05 7.28 -4.27
CA ALA A 97 10.61 5.89 -4.21
C ALA A 97 10.64 5.22 -5.59
N LEU A 98 10.12 5.89 -6.64
CA LEU A 98 10.16 5.40 -8.02
C LEU A 98 11.60 5.27 -8.56
N ASP A 99 12.50 6.19 -8.20
CA ASP A 99 13.91 6.12 -8.58
C ASP A 99 14.62 4.94 -7.89
N ASP A 100 14.34 4.70 -6.61
CA ASP A 100 14.89 3.56 -5.87
C ASP A 100 14.34 2.23 -6.41
N LEU A 101 13.05 2.20 -6.78
CA LEU A 101 12.41 1.06 -7.45
C LEU A 101 13.08 0.75 -8.79
N LYS A 102 13.37 1.79 -9.58
CA LYS A 102 14.08 1.65 -10.87
C LYS A 102 15.49 1.10 -10.68
N LYS A 103 16.21 1.52 -9.64
CA LYS A 103 17.54 0.97 -9.31
C LYS A 103 17.45 -0.50 -8.90
N ALA A 104 16.43 -0.88 -8.12
CA ALA A 104 16.20 -2.27 -7.74
C ALA A 104 15.97 -3.16 -8.98
N ARG A 105 15.11 -2.73 -9.91
CA ARG A 105 14.91 -3.41 -11.20
C ARG A 105 16.22 -3.56 -11.97
N GLN A 106 16.99 -2.48 -12.12
CA GLN A 106 18.27 -2.51 -12.85
C GLN A 106 19.29 -3.46 -12.23
N ALA A 107 19.36 -3.52 -10.90
CA ALA A 107 20.25 -4.44 -10.20
C ALA A 107 19.85 -5.90 -10.46
N ALA A 108 18.55 -6.21 -10.46
CA ALA A 108 18.03 -7.54 -10.78
C ALA A 108 18.36 -7.94 -12.24
N GLU A 109 18.12 -7.04 -13.20
CA GLU A 109 18.41 -7.28 -14.62
C GLU A 109 19.91 -7.54 -14.87
N GLU A 110 20.80 -6.81 -14.21
CA GLU A 110 22.25 -7.06 -14.32
C GLU A 110 22.66 -8.38 -13.64
N ALA A 111 22.04 -8.75 -12.51
CA ALA A 111 22.28 -10.05 -11.88
C ALA A 111 21.86 -11.21 -12.81
N ILE A 112 20.66 -11.13 -13.41
CA ILE A 112 20.15 -12.12 -14.38
C ILE A 112 21.06 -12.20 -15.61
N LYS A 113 21.50 -11.07 -16.14
CA LYS A 113 22.38 -11.00 -17.31
C LYS A 113 23.73 -11.66 -17.06
N THR A 114 24.32 -11.41 -15.89
CA THR A 114 25.65 -11.93 -15.50
C THR A 114 25.63 -13.38 -15.02
N ALA A 115 24.46 -13.91 -14.64
CA ALA A 115 24.29 -15.30 -14.28
C ALA A 115 24.80 -16.26 -15.37
N SER A 116 25.49 -17.32 -14.94
CA SER A 116 26.07 -18.35 -15.80
C SER A 116 25.29 -19.67 -15.77
N THR A 117 24.36 -19.80 -14.83
CA THR A 117 23.53 -21.00 -14.64
C THR A 117 22.06 -20.61 -14.44
N ALA A 118 21.15 -21.55 -14.72
CA ALA A 118 19.72 -21.35 -14.47
C ALA A 118 19.42 -21.07 -12.98
N ASP A 119 20.14 -21.70 -12.06
CA ASP A 119 19.96 -21.49 -10.61
C ASP A 119 20.39 -20.06 -10.21
N GLU A 120 21.45 -19.53 -10.81
CA GLU A 120 21.85 -18.13 -10.61
C GLU A 120 20.83 -17.15 -11.19
N VAL A 121 20.20 -17.47 -12.33
CA VAL A 121 19.12 -16.66 -12.90
C VAL A 121 17.91 -16.65 -11.96
N ALA A 122 17.45 -17.81 -11.53
CA ALA A 122 16.31 -17.93 -10.62
C ALA A 122 16.56 -17.20 -9.29
N LYS A 123 17.77 -17.32 -8.73
CA LYS A 123 18.17 -16.58 -7.55
C LYS A 123 18.19 -15.06 -7.79
N GLY A 124 18.79 -14.61 -8.89
CA GLY A 124 18.85 -13.19 -9.24
C GLY A 124 17.47 -12.56 -9.46
N ALA A 125 16.55 -13.32 -10.07
CA ALA A 125 15.15 -12.92 -10.19
C ALA A 125 14.49 -12.80 -8.81
N LEU A 126 14.57 -13.82 -7.96
CA LEU A 126 13.95 -13.80 -6.63
C LEU A 126 14.53 -12.68 -5.74
N ASP A 127 15.85 -12.50 -5.71
CA ASP A 127 16.50 -11.41 -4.96
C ASP A 127 16.07 -10.03 -5.50
N GLY A 128 15.83 -9.92 -6.81
CA GLY A 128 15.27 -8.75 -7.46
C GLY A 128 13.83 -8.44 -7.04
N LEU A 129 12.96 -9.45 -7.04
CA LEU A 129 11.56 -9.34 -6.59
C LEU A 129 11.49 -8.89 -5.13
N LYS A 130 12.31 -9.50 -4.25
CA LYS A 130 12.44 -9.07 -2.85
C LYS A 130 12.85 -7.61 -2.71
N SER A 131 13.77 -7.15 -3.55
CA SER A 131 14.25 -5.77 -3.52
C SER A 131 13.17 -4.78 -3.96
N ILE A 132 12.39 -5.13 -4.99
CA ILE A 132 11.23 -4.36 -5.47
C ILE A 132 10.17 -4.26 -4.37
N ALA A 133 9.77 -5.39 -3.79
CA ALA A 133 8.80 -5.49 -2.71
C ALA A 133 9.16 -4.65 -1.48
N LYS A 134 10.45 -4.63 -1.09
CA LYS A 134 10.92 -3.79 0.02
C LYS A 134 10.78 -2.29 -0.27
N VAL A 135 11.02 -1.87 -1.51
CA VAL A 135 10.84 -0.47 -1.90
C VAL A 135 9.36 -0.09 -1.82
N GLU A 136 8.46 -0.95 -2.29
CA GLU A 136 7.01 -0.75 -2.19
C GLU A 136 6.56 -0.65 -0.72
N ALA A 137 6.94 -1.60 0.13
CA ALA A 137 6.60 -1.59 1.55
C ALA A 137 7.16 -0.34 2.28
N THR A 138 8.35 0.12 1.90
CA THR A 138 8.93 1.35 2.44
C THR A 138 8.12 2.58 2.02
N ALA A 139 7.68 2.65 0.76
CA ALA A 139 6.86 3.75 0.28
C ALA A 139 5.51 3.83 1.01
N ALA A 140 4.85 2.68 1.24
CA ALA A 140 3.62 2.62 2.04
C ALA A 140 3.84 3.08 3.50
N ALA A 141 4.96 2.68 4.11
CA ALA A 141 5.31 3.12 5.46
C ALA A 141 5.57 4.63 5.53
N ASP A 142 6.28 5.19 4.55
CA ASP A 142 6.56 6.63 4.48
C ASP A 142 5.28 7.44 4.20
N ASP A 143 4.35 6.89 3.42
CA ASP A 143 3.03 7.49 3.17
C ASP A 143 2.21 7.63 4.46
N ALA A 144 2.04 6.53 5.19
CA ALA A 144 1.30 6.52 6.46
C ALA A 144 1.94 7.45 7.51
N LYS A 145 3.27 7.50 7.57
CA LYS A 145 3.97 8.47 8.46
C LYS A 145 3.70 9.92 8.06
N ALA A 146 3.60 10.21 6.77
CA ALA A 146 3.26 11.55 6.28
C ALA A 146 1.83 11.93 6.67
N ALA A 147 0.87 11.00 6.59
CA ALA A 147 -0.49 11.21 7.07
C ALA A 147 -0.52 11.50 8.59
N ILE A 148 0.13 10.65 9.40
CA ILE A 148 0.21 10.80 10.86
C ILE A 148 0.83 12.14 11.27
N ALA A 149 1.78 12.67 10.49
CA ALA A 149 2.38 13.97 10.77
C ALA A 149 1.34 15.11 10.75
N GLN A 150 0.24 14.97 10.00
CA GLN A 150 -0.81 15.97 9.87
C GLN A 150 -1.85 15.96 11.00
N ASN A 151 -1.88 14.90 11.81
CA ASN A 151 -2.78 14.78 12.96
C ASN A 151 -2.55 15.96 13.93
N SER A 152 -3.57 16.78 14.17
CA SER A 152 -3.38 18.10 14.76
C SER A 152 -3.52 18.11 16.28
N ASN A 153 -4.27 17.15 16.83
CA ASN A 153 -4.51 16.99 18.25
C ASN A 153 -3.42 16.13 18.92
N LEU A 154 -2.77 15.24 18.18
CA LEU A 154 -1.64 14.44 18.66
C LEU A 154 -0.36 15.27 18.84
N THR A 155 0.31 15.02 19.96
CA THR A 155 1.68 15.51 20.21
C THR A 155 2.69 14.70 19.42
N ASP A 156 3.91 15.25 19.26
CA ASP A 156 5.02 14.52 18.62
C ASP A 156 5.31 13.18 19.30
N ALA A 157 5.17 13.10 20.63
CA ALA A 157 5.39 11.87 21.38
C ALA A 157 4.33 10.81 21.09
N GLU A 158 3.07 11.20 20.92
CA GLU A 158 1.97 10.30 20.57
C GLU A 158 2.06 9.86 19.10
N LYS A 159 2.35 10.79 18.18
CA LYS A 159 2.64 10.46 16.77
C LYS A 159 3.75 9.42 16.66
N LYS A 160 4.80 9.59 17.47
CA LYS A 160 5.94 8.68 17.48
C LYS A 160 5.57 7.24 17.84
N VAL A 161 4.56 7.02 18.68
CA VAL A 161 4.09 5.66 19.03
C VAL A 161 3.66 4.92 17.76
N TYR A 162 2.90 5.58 16.89
CA TYR A 162 2.42 5.00 15.64
C TYR A 162 3.52 4.86 14.60
N THR A 163 4.41 5.86 14.46
CA THR A 163 5.52 5.76 13.51
C THR A 163 6.52 4.68 13.91
N ASP A 164 6.77 4.48 15.21
CA ASP A 164 7.59 3.37 15.71
C ASP A 164 6.94 2.00 15.45
N ALA A 165 5.61 1.92 15.57
CA ALA A 165 4.86 0.70 15.24
C ALA A 165 4.93 0.39 13.73
N ILE A 166 4.83 1.40 12.87
CA ILE A 166 5.04 1.29 11.42
C ILE A 166 6.45 0.83 11.11
N ASP A 167 7.47 1.43 11.72
CA ASP A 167 8.87 1.02 11.53
C ASP A 167 9.10 -0.45 11.92
N LYS A 168 8.47 -0.88 13.02
CA LYS A 168 8.51 -2.28 13.43
C LYS A 168 7.82 -3.19 12.44
N ALA A 169 6.62 -2.84 11.97
CA ALA A 169 5.87 -3.63 10.99
C ALA A 169 6.64 -3.75 9.66
N LEU A 170 7.24 -2.65 9.18
CA LEU A 170 8.12 -2.65 8.02
C LEU A 170 9.31 -3.59 8.25
N LYS A 171 9.95 -3.53 9.42
CA LYS A 171 11.13 -4.37 9.70
C LYS A 171 10.80 -5.86 9.77
N ASP A 172 9.67 -6.19 10.38
CA ASP A 172 9.17 -7.56 10.45
C ASP A 172 8.85 -8.07 9.03
N THR A 173 8.25 -7.23 8.19
CA THR A 173 7.98 -7.53 6.77
C THR A 173 9.26 -7.77 5.99
N GLU A 174 10.26 -6.88 6.08
CA GLU A 174 11.55 -7.05 5.39
C GLU A 174 12.17 -8.41 5.72
N THR A 175 12.05 -8.86 6.98
CA THR A 175 12.57 -10.15 7.44
C THR A 175 11.83 -11.31 6.78
N LYS A 176 10.50 -11.21 6.64
CA LYS A 176 9.70 -12.24 5.96
C LYS A 176 9.95 -12.27 4.45
N ILE A 177 10.05 -11.10 3.81
CA ILE A 177 10.44 -10.98 2.40
C ILE A 177 11.82 -11.60 2.17
N ASP A 178 12.79 -11.35 3.06
CA ASP A 178 14.11 -11.97 2.96
C ASP A 178 14.06 -13.50 3.05
N ALA A 179 13.17 -14.03 3.90
CA ALA A 179 12.96 -15.46 4.08
C ALA A 179 12.15 -16.13 2.95
N ALA A 180 11.42 -15.36 2.13
CA ALA A 180 10.59 -15.89 1.05
C ALA A 180 11.41 -16.70 0.04
N THR A 181 10.83 -17.78 -0.47
CA THR A 181 11.50 -18.71 -1.41
C THR A 181 10.96 -18.66 -2.83
N ASP A 182 9.89 -17.89 -3.04
CA ASP A 182 9.16 -17.77 -4.29
C ASP A 182 8.48 -16.39 -4.38
N ALA A 183 8.04 -16.05 -5.60
CA ALA A 183 7.41 -14.77 -5.92
C ALA A 183 6.07 -14.59 -5.21
N ASP A 184 5.24 -15.64 -5.15
CA ASP A 184 3.92 -15.61 -4.52
C ASP A 184 4.00 -15.21 -3.04
N THR A 185 4.98 -15.76 -2.32
CA THR A 185 5.22 -15.38 -0.91
C THR A 185 5.70 -13.94 -0.78
N VAL A 186 6.54 -13.45 -1.71
CA VAL A 186 7.00 -12.05 -1.70
C VAL A 186 5.83 -11.08 -1.88
N ASP A 187 4.97 -11.31 -2.86
CA ASP A 187 3.77 -10.48 -3.12
C ASP A 187 2.81 -10.52 -1.92
N ALA A 188 2.48 -11.72 -1.43
CA ALA A 188 1.57 -11.89 -0.30
C ALA A 188 2.05 -11.16 0.97
N GLU A 189 3.34 -11.26 1.32
CA GLU A 189 3.90 -10.54 2.47
C GLU A 189 3.91 -9.02 2.25
N THR A 190 4.07 -8.55 1.02
CA THR A 190 4.02 -7.12 0.67
C THR A 190 2.61 -6.55 0.85
N VAL A 191 1.57 -7.28 0.44
CA VAL A 191 0.17 -6.90 0.67
C VAL A 191 -0.17 -6.91 2.17
N LEU A 192 0.28 -7.92 2.92
CA LEU A 192 0.08 -7.97 4.37
C LEU A 192 0.72 -6.78 5.09
N ALA A 193 1.93 -6.38 4.67
CA ALA A 193 2.61 -5.21 5.21
C ALA A 193 1.79 -3.93 5.03
N GLN A 194 1.26 -3.72 3.82
CA GLN A 194 0.44 -2.55 3.50
C GLN A 194 -0.82 -2.49 4.37
N LYS A 195 -1.46 -3.63 4.63
CA LYS A 195 -2.60 -3.72 5.56
C LYS A 195 -2.23 -3.35 6.98
N ASP A 196 -1.11 -3.90 7.48
CA ASP A 196 -0.66 -3.63 8.85
C ASP A 196 -0.28 -2.15 9.04
N ILE A 197 0.37 -1.54 8.04
CA ILE A 197 0.73 -0.12 8.01
C ILE A 197 -0.54 0.75 7.97
N ALA A 198 -1.48 0.46 7.07
CA ALA A 198 -2.75 1.17 6.96
C ALA A 198 -3.54 1.17 8.27
N LYS A 199 -3.56 0.04 9.00
CA LYS A 199 -4.20 -0.06 10.31
C LYS A 199 -3.55 0.85 11.36
N GLN A 200 -2.23 1.07 11.30
CA GLN A 200 -1.58 2.03 12.21
C GLN A 200 -1.95 3.48 11.89
N GLU A 201 -2.14 3.82 10.61
CA GLU A 201 -2.62 5.13 10.20
C GLU A 201 -4.06 5.39 10.71
N VAL A 202 -4.97 4.43 10.53
CA VAL A 202 -6.33 4.51 11.07
C VAL A 202 -6.31 4.64 12.60
N ALA A 203 -5.48 3.87 13.30
CA ALA A 203 -5.36 3.95 14.76
C ALA A 203 -4.87 5.34 15.20
N ALA A 204 -3.93 5.95 14.47
CA ALA A 204 -3.45 7.29 14.76
C ALA A 204 -4.52 8.37 14.52
N ALA A 205 -5.26 8.29 13.40
CA ALA A 205 -6.36 9.20 13.10
C ALA A 205 -7.50 9.08 14.12
N THR A 206 -7.81 7.86 14.55
CA THR A 206 -8.77 7.56 15.62
C THR A 206 -8.37 8.25 16.92
N ALA A 207 -7.09 8.12 17.31
CA ALA A 207 -6.58 8.77 18.52
C ALA A 207 -6.57 10.30 18.42
N ASP A 208 -6.31 10.85 17.23
CA ASP A 208 -6.39 12.29 16.97
C ASP A 208 -7.82 12.81 17.20
N ALA A 209 -8.81 12.16 16.58
CA ALA A 209 -10.23 12.51 16.71
C ALA A 209 -10.71 12.39 18.16
N VAL A 210 -10.37 11.30 18.86
CA VAL A 210 -10.69 11.10 20.28
C VAL A 210 -10.15 12.25 21.13
N LYS A 211 -8.93 12.70 20.85
CA LYS A 211 -8.29 13.77 21.61
C LYS A 211 -8.91 15.15 21.34
N GLY A 212 -9.31 15.42 20.09
CA GLY A 212 -10.12 16.59 19.75
C GLY A 212 -11.44 16.60 20.52
N ILE A 213 -12.16 15.47 20.53
CA ILE A 213 -13.40 15.30 21.29
C ILE A 213 -13.19 15.53 22.79
N GLU A 214 -12.09 15.05 23.37
CA GLU A 214 -11.79 15.25 24.80
C GLU A 214 -11.57 16.72 25.16
N ALA A 215 -11.03 17.52 24.24
CA ALA A 215 -10.75 18.93 24.43
C ALA A 215 -12.01 19.81 24.49
N ASN A 216 -13.15 19.33 24.01
CA ASN A 216 -14.43 20.03 24.07
C ASN A 216 -14.83 20.33 25.52
N THR A 217 -15.20 21.58 25.85
CA THR A 217 -15.34 22.03 27.26
C THR A 217 -16.79 22.22 27.71
N ASN A 218 -17.71 22.34 26.75
CA ASN A 218 -19.13 22.54 26.96
C ASN A 218 -19.91 21.20 26.89
N LEU A 219 -19.34 20.17 26.26
CA LEU A 219 -19.89 18.80 26.31
C LEU A 219 -19.66 18.15 27.66
N THR A 220 -20.66 17.38 28.10
CA THR A 220 -20.54 16.48 29.25
C THR A 220 -19.71 15.25 28.92
N ASP A 221 -19.17 14.58 29.94
CA ASP A 221 -18.42 13.34 29.77
C ASP A 221 -19.26 12.26 29.04
N ALA A 222 -20.56 12.19 29.32
CA ALA A 222 -21.46 11.25 28.66
C ALA A 222 -21.61 11.53 27.16
N GLU A 223 -21.75 12.79 26.77
CA GLU A 223 -21.82 13.18 25.34
C GLU A 223 -20.50 12.90 24.63
N LYS A 224 -19.35 13.20 25.26
CA LYS A 224 -18.03 12.86 24.71
C LYS A 224 -17.86 11.36 24.51
N ASP A 225 -18.31 10.55 25.47
CA ASP A 225 -18.22 9.10 25.38
C ASP A 225 -19.08 8.55 24.22
N GLU A 226 -20.23 9.16 23.91
CA GLU A 226 -21.03 8.79 22.75
C GLU A 226 -20.27 9.05 21.42
N TYR A 227 -19.63 10.21 21.26
CA TYR A 227 -18.83 10.50 20.06
C TYR A 227 -17.56 9.63 19.96
N LYS A 228 -16.87 9.35 21.07
CA LYS A 228 -15.72 8.44 21.04
C LYS A 228 -16.14 7.00 20.66
N ALA A 229 -17.35 6.59 21.05
CA ALA A 229 -17.90 5.30 20.65
C ALA A 229 -18.21 5.24 19.14
N THR A 230 -18.70 6.33 18.54
CA THR A 230 -18.92 6.37 17.07
C THR A 230 -17.59 6.37 16.31
N VAL A 231 -16.58 7.11 16.77
CA VAL A 231 -15.20 7.06 16.26
C VAL A 231 -14.65 5.63 16.29
N THR A 232 -14.78 4.95 17.44
CA THR A 232 -14.30 3.56 17.59
C THR A 232 -14.98 2.62 16.59
N LYS A 233 -16.30 2.75 16.42
CA LYS A 233 -17.05 1.91 15.48
C LYS A 233 -16.67 2.16 14.02
N ALA A 234 -16.39 3.41 13.66
CA ALA A 234 -15.90 3.75 12.33
C ALA A 234 -14.54 3.10 12.07
N ALA A 235 -13.61 3.20 13.04
CA ALA A 235 -12.31 2.54 12.97
C ALA A 235 -12.42 1.01 12.84
N GLU A 236 -13.28 0.35 13.63
CA GLU A 236 -13.51 -1.11 13.52
C GLU A 236 -14.03 -1.52 12.14
N THR A 237 -14.94 -0.73 11.57
CA THR A 237 -15.49 -0.98 10.23
C THR A 237 -14.39 -0.85 9.16
N ALA A 238 -13.54 0.16 9.29
CA ALA A 238 -12.40 0.39 8.41
C ALA A 238 -11.35 -0.73 8.50
N GLU A 239 -11.00 -1.18 9.71
CA GLU A 239 -10.03 -2.26 9.90
C GLU A 239 -10.48 -3.55 9.21
N GLN A 240 -11.79 -3.84 9.22
CA GLN A 240 -12.36 -4.97 8.49
C GLN A 240 -12.23 -4.75 6.97
N ALA A 241 -12.59 -3.57 6.47
CA ALA A 241 -12.47 -3.25 5.04
C ALA A 241 -11.02 -3.34 4.53
N ILE A 242 -10.05 -2.85 5.30
CA ILE A 242 -8.61 -2.96 4.98
C ILE A 242 -8.17 -4.42 4.99
N THR A 243 -8.71 -5.24 5.90
CA THR A 243 -8.40 -6.67 5.96
C THR A 243 -8.87 -7.40 4.70
N ASP A 244 -10.03 -7.02 4.17
CA ASP A 244 -10.65 -7.63 2.98
C ASP A 244 -10.06 -7.11 1.65
N ALA A 245 -9.47 -5.91 1.65
CA ALA A 245 -8.84 -5.31 0.47
C ALA A 245 -7.71 -6.20 -0.07
N THR A 246 -7.52 -6.23 -1.40
CA THR A 246 -6.53 -7.12 -2.03
C THR A 246 -5.44 -6.40 -2.80
N THR A 247 -5.57 -5.09 -3.01
CA THR A 247 -4.61 -4.29 -3.79
C THR A 247 -4.18 -3.06 -2.98
N ALA A 248 -3.02 -2.51 -3.29
CA ALA A 248 -2.50 -1.29 -2.66
C ALA A 248 -3.49 -0.12 -2.81
N ALA A 249 -4.07 0.04 -4.00
CA ALA A 249 -5.02 1.11 -4.28
C ALA A 249 -6.33 0.94 -3.48
N ASP A 250 -6.83 -0.29 -3.32
CA ASP A 250 -8.02 -0.53 -2.50
C ASP A 250 -7.72 -0.30 -1.01
N ILE A 251 -6.56 -0.79 -0.51
CA ILE A 251 -6.11 -0.53 0.86
C ILE A 251 -6.02 0.98 1.13
N GLN A 252 -5.39 1.74 0.23
CA GLN A 252 -5.23 3.18 0.37
C GLN A 252 -6.59 3.91 0.33
N SER A 253 -7.48 3.54 -0.60
CA SER A 253 -8.84 4.08 -0.64
C SER A 253 -9.61 3.79 0.65
N LYS A 254 -9.54 2.57 1.20
CA LYS A 254 -10.20 2.23 2.47
C LYS A 254 -9.60 2.99 3.66
N THR A 255 -8.29 3.21 3.64
CA THR A 255 -7.60 3.98 4.69
C THR A 255 -8.01 5.45 4.64
N PHE A 256 -8.10 6.02 3.44
CA PHE A 256 -8.58 7.38 3.23
C PHE A 256 -10.04 7.55 3.68
N ASP A 257 -10.95 6.67 3.25
CA ASP A 257 -12.34 6.73 3.69
C ASP A 257 -12.44 6.64 5.23
N ALA A 258 -11.63 5.79 5.85
CA ALA A 258 -11.58 5.61 7.29
C ALA A 258 -11.11 6.85 8.06
N THR A 259 -10.03 7.48 7.59
CA THR A 259 -9.47 8.69 8.24
C THR A 259 -10.45 9.85 8.15
N GLN A 260 -11.17 9.96 7.04
CA GLN A 260 -12.26 10.94 6.87
C GLN A 260 -13.44 10.62 7.79
N ASP A 261 -13.86 9.36 7.89
CA ASP A 261 -14.98 8.95 8.74
C ASP A 261 -14.73 9.26 10.23
N VAL A 262 -13.53 9.01 10.74
CA VAL A 262 -13.19 9.36 12.14
C VAL A 262 -13.09 10.87 12.35
N ALA A 263 -12.53 11.62 11.39
CA ALA A 263 -12.46 13.08 11.45
C ALA A 263 -13.86 13.74 11.40
N LYS A 264 -14.80 13.17 10.64
CA LYS A 264 -16.20 13.62 10.60
C LYS A 264 -16.88 13.54 11.96
N GLU A 265 -16.57 12.53 12.77
CA GLU A 265 -17.12 12.41 14.12
C GLU A 265 -16.57 13.47 15.08
N GLU A 266 -15.29 13.86 14.95
CA GLU A 266 -14.71 15.00 15.68
C GLU A 266 -15.43 16.30 15.30
N VAL A 267 -15.61 16.59 14.00
CA VAL A 267 -16.32 17.79 13.52
C VAL A 267 -17.75 17.87 14.08
N LYS A 268 -18.44 16.73 14.18
CA LYS A 268 -19.79 16.68 14.79
C LYS A 268 -19.75 17.01 16.28
N ALA A 269 -18.75 16.50 17.00
CA ALA A 269 -18.58 16.77 18.42
C ALA A 269 -18.23 18.25 18.67
N ASP A 270 -17.32 18.83 17.88
CA ASP A 270 -16.93 20.24 17.99
C ASP A 270 -18.11 21.19 17.73
N ALA A 271 -18.93 20.87 16.73
CA ALA A 271 -20.16 21.62 16.47
C ALA A 271 -21.14 21.52 17.65
N ALA A 272 -21.30 20.33 18.23
CA ALA A 272 -22.15 20.12 19.39
C ALA A 272 -21.64 20.89 20.62
N ASP A 273 -20.32 20.93 20.84
CA ASP A 273 -19.68 21.72 21.90
C ASP A 273 -19.96 23.21 21.75
N ALA A 274 -19.72 23.76 20.55
CA ALA A 274 -19.99 25.15 20.26
C ALA A 274 -21.46 25.51 20.49
N ILE A 275 -22.39 24.65 20.06
CA ILE A 275 -23.83 24.82 20.29
C ILE A 275 -24.16 24.79 21.79
N ALA A 276 -23.58 23.87 22.55
CA ALA A 276 -23.78 23.79 24.00
C ALA A 276 -23.31 25.08 24.71
N GLY A 277 -22.14 25.59 24.32
CA GLY A 277 -21.61 26.87 24.82
C GLY A 277 -22.52 28.06 24.49
N ILE A 278 -23.06 28.14 23.27
CA ILE A 278 -24.01 29.19 22.86
C ILE A 278 -25.30 29.12 23.71
N LYS A 279 -25.85 27.92 23.91
CA LYS A 279 -27.08 27.71 24.70
C LYS A 279 -26.89 28.18 26.15
N ALA A 280 -25.74 27.87 26.75
CA ALA A 280 -25.40 28.24 28.12
C ALA A 280 -25.06 29.73 28.31
N ASN A 281 -24.86 30.50 27.23
CA ASN A 281 -24.46 31.90 27.34
C ASN A 281 -25.64 32.83 27.67
N ASP A 282 -25.73 33.25 28.94
CA ASP A 282 -26.78 34.15 29.43
C ASP A 282 -26.69 35.59 28.88
N ASN A 283 -25.60 35.97 28.21
CA ASN A 283 -25.45 37.29 27.60
C ASN A 283 -26.05 37.39 26.18
N LEU A 284 -26.50 36.28 25.61
CA LEU A 284 -27.16 36.26 24.30
C LEU A 284 -28.67 36.21 24.47
N SER A 285 -29.38 36.96 23.64
CA SER A 285 -30.83 36.80 23.48
C SER A 285 -31.16 35.48 22.80
N ASP A 286 -32.39 34.99 22.97
CA ASP A 286 -32.84 33.75 22.32
C ASP A 286 -32.69 33.84 20.79
N THR A 287 -33.06 34.97 20.18
CA THR A 287 -32.86 35.21 18.74
C THR A 287 -31.40 35.12 18.33
N ALA A 288 -30.48 35.72 19.11
CA ALA A 288 -29.06 35.66 18.79
C ALA A 288 -28.49 34.24 18.96
N LYS A 289 -29.00 33.46 19.92
CA LYS A 289 -28.64 32.04 20.08
C LYS A 289 -29.11 31.23 18.89
N GLU A 290 -30.35 31.41 18.44
CA GLU A 290 -30.90 30.72 17.27
C GLU A 290 -30.09 31.02 16.00
N GLU A 291 -29.77 32.29 15.73
CA GLU A 291 -28.96 32.68 14.58
C GLU A 291 -27.55 32.09 14.62
N ALA A 292 -26.90 32.11 15.79
CA ALA A 292 -25.55 31.56 15.96
C ALA A 292 -25.52 30.02 15.81
N ILE A 293 -26.52 29.32 16.36
CA ILE A 293 -26.63 27.86 16.23
C ILE A 293 -26.81 27.48 14.75
N ALA A 294 -27.70 28.17 14.03
CA ALA A 294 -27.92 27.91 12.60
C ALA A 294 -26.61 28.08 11.79
N ALA A 295 -25.81 29.10 12.10
CA ALA A 295 -24.52 29.31 11.45
C ALA A 295 -23.50 28.20 11.76
N ILE A 296 -23.48 27.66 12.98
CA ILE A 296 -22.63 26.51 13.34
C ILE A 296 -23.08 25.24 12.62
N GLU A 297 -24.39 25.00 12.53
CA GLU A 297 -24.93 23.85 11.80
C GLU A 297 -24.61 23.93 10.30
N GLU A 298 -24.74 25.10 9.68
CA GLU A 298 -24.36 25.33 8.28
C GLU A 298 -22.85 25.12 8.06
N ALA A 299 -22.01 25.61 8.96
CA ALA A 299 -20.56 25.42 8.89
C ALA A 299 -20.17 23.94 9.07
N ARG A 300 -20.80 23.23 10.01
CA ARG A 300 -20.63 21.79 10.21
C ARG A 300 -20.96 21.04 8.93
N ASP A 301 -22.14 21.27 8.36
CA ASP A 301 -22.62 20.55 7.18
C ASP A 301 -21.72 20.84 5.97
N THR A 302 -21.28 22.10 5.81
CA THR A 302 -20.31 22.49 4.77
C THR A 302 -18.98 21.76 4.95
N THR A 303 -18.45 21.66 6.18
CA THR A 303 -17.21 20.92 6.43
C THR A 303 -17.38 19.43 6.11
N LEU A 304 -18.47 18.81 6.59
CA LEU A 304 -18.76 17.38 6.37
C LEU A 304 -18.97 17.02 4.89
N GLU A 305 -19.37 17.95 4.03
CA GLU A 305 -19.46 17.74 2.57
C GLU A 305 -18.10 17.82 1.86
N ASN A 306 -17.11 18.48 2.47
CA ASN A 306 -15.80 18.74 1.87
C ASN A 306 -14.69 17.81 2.35
N ILE A 307 -14.99 16.96 3.34
CA ILE A 307 -14.14 15.87 3.83
C ILE A 307 -14.91 14.55 3.65
#